data_AF-A0AA96KDH7-F1
#
_entry.id   AF-A0AA96KDH7-F1
#
_cell.length_a   1.000
_cell.length_b   1.000
_cell.length_c   1.000
_cell.angle_alpha   90.00
_cell.angle_beta   90.00
_cell.angle_gamma   90.00
#
_symmetry.space_group_name_H-M   'P 1'
#
loop_
_entity.id
_entity.type
_entity.pdbx_description
1 polymer ?
#
loop_
_entity_poly.entity_id
_entity_poly.type
_entity_poly.pdbx_seq_one_letter_code
_entity_poly.pdbx_strand_id
1 'polypeptide(L)'
;MKNSSANVLLRLTHLFIFSILFLSYQTQAYQPCPGNQRTMTVANSSSQDIWLGVAGGTISCLSDSDCPTGAAGSCQGANPPTAGTCSCATDSNACGSVSQCNTNNNYCYWNLPTNAGVKIDAKGGLQTLCFQEPDGSKPFQWSGNMFARTGCDANGQNCQTGECGNAANKPCPTGTGGNPPVSLVEFTLSNQTSAASSPGPDFYDVSIINGVNLAVQMGPASETYASAKNDPYSCETAGAANGTKGGLSGCNWKINPTIAGKDYSSTMQNVHPSLFSGKTCPSGKAPNSLGYCECSTASDCSGISGSVCGLAQNAVKGEILGNVCGEATGWWSADQICGMDGSFGAPIHCGKTTKGGQSYTALLGCTGVASCYNSAAKADCCGCGTSKKADGNWPKVLGPGYGGSDNGCYSNNPDWVSDIQPWLSYLKTACPTAYVYPYDDATSTFTCAGSRINDPKGKKVGPPDYNVIFSDLN
;
A
#
# COMPACT_ATOMS: atom_id res chain seq x y z
N MET A 1 34.04 -21.44 31.82
CA MET A 1 34.43 -20.34 30.90
C MET A 1 34.38 -20.83 29.46
N LYS A 2 33.18 -20.96 28.86
CA LYS A 2 32.94 -21.25 27.43
C LYS A 2 31.44 -21.10 27.21
N ASN A 3 30.96 -19.88 26.94
CA ASN A 3 29.61 -19.62 26.39
C ASN A 3 29.35 -18.13 26.04
N SER A 4 30.35 -17.39 25.55
CA SER A 4 30.17 -15.99 25.12
C SER A 4 30.41 -15.75 23.63
N SER A 5 30.88 -16.75 22.87
CA SER A 5 31.33 -16.56 21.48
C SER A 5 30.25 -16.87 20.42
N ALA A 6 29.22 -17.65 20.76
CA ALA A 6 28.15 -18.01 19.83
C ALA A 6 27.10 -16.89 19.64
N ASN A 7 26.81 -16.10 20.68
CA ASN A 7 25.87 -14.97 20.61
C ASN A 7 26.46 -13.73 19.91
N VAL A 8 27.78 -13.62 19.82
CA VAL A 8 28.46 -12.56 19.06
C VAL A 8 28.47 -12.88 17.57
N LEU A 9 28.63 -14.16 17.22
CA LEU A 9 28.65 -14.61 15.83
C LEU A 9 27.28 -14.50 15.14
N LEU A 10 26.18 -14.69 15.88
CA LEU A 10 24.81 -14.55 15.35
C LEU A 10 24.35 -13.08 15.17
N ARG A 11 24.94 -12.15 15.95
CA ARG A 11 24.72 -10.70 15.82
C ARG A 11 25.51 -10.10 14.65
N LEU A 12 26.67 -10.66 14.33
CA LEU A 12 27.48 -10.26 13.17
C LEU A 12 26.84 -10.65 11.84
N THR A 13 26.11 -11.76 11.75
CA THR A 13 25.42 -12.19 10.50
C THR A 13 24.22 -11.31 10.12
N HIS A 14 23.51 -10.73 11.08
CA HIS A 14 22.39 -9.81 10.79
C HIS A 14 22.85 -8.42 10.33
N LEU A 15 23.99 -7.93 10.83
CA LEU A 15 24.62 -6.71 10.31
C LEU A 15 25.24 -6.92 8.93
N PHE A 16 25.73 -8.13 8.62
CA PHE A 16 26.41 -8.42 7.35
C PHE A 16 25.47 -8.56 6.15
N ILE A 17 24.24 -9.05 6.31
CA ILE A 17 23.29 -9.16 5.18
C ILE A 17 22.75 -7.79 4.77
N PHE A 18 22.55 -6.87 5.72
CA PHE A 18 22.23 -5.47 5.42
C PHE A 18 23.42 -4.70 4.84
N SER A 19 24.64 -5.01 5.27
CA SER A 19 25.84 -4.32 4.77
C SER A 19 26.26 -4.79 3.37
N ILE A 20 26.11 -6.07 3.02
CA ILE A 20 26.57 -6.58 1.71
C ILE A 20 25.70 -6.07 0.54
N LEU A 21 24.39 -5.85 0.75
CA LEU A 21 23.53 -5.20 -0.26
C LEU A 21 23.78 -3.69 -0.39
N PHE A 22 24.30 -3.04 0.66
CA PHE A 22 24.64 -1.61 0.65
C PHE A 22 26.09 -1.30 0.21
N LEU A 23 27.02 -2.26 0.26
CA LEU A 23 28.44 -2.00 -0.01
C LEU A 23 28.86 -2.05 -1.49
N SER A 24 28.01 -2.54 -2.41
CA SER A 24 28.39 -2.63 -3.84
C SER A 24 27.81 -1.54 -4.75
N TYR A 25 27.00 -0.61 -4.24
CA TYR A 25 26.39 0.46 -5.06
C TYR A 25 26.36 1.80 -4.30
N GLN A 26 27.54 2.35 -4.02
CA GLN A 26 27.66 3.73 -3.53
C GLN A 26 27.76 4.71 -4.68
N THR A 27 26.70 5.46 -4.93
CA THR A 27 26.81 6.84 -5.43
C THR A 27 26.03 7.85 -4.57
N GLN A 28 25.07 7.41 -3.74
CA GLN A 28 24.32 8.30 -2.86
C GLN A 28 24.37 7.82 -1.40
N ALA A 29 25.14 8.52 -0.58
CA ALA A 29 25.23 8.25 0.85
C ALA A 29 23.92 8.66 1.55
N TYR A 30 23.41 7.85 2.49
CA TYR A 30 22.33 8.23 3.40
C TYR A 30 22.59 9.63 3.98
N GLN A 31 21.64 10.55 3.82
CA GLN A 31 21.70 11.90 4.39
C GLN A 31 20.53 12.07 5.37
N PRO A 32 20.77 12.17 6.69
CA PRO A 32 19.70 12.41 7.64
C PRO A 32 19.11 13.82 7.42
N CYS A 33 17.81 13.96 7.67
CA CYS A 33 17.14 15.25 7.56
C CYS A 33 17.66 16.25 8.61
N PRO A 34 17.71 17.55 8.29
CA PRO A 34 18.17 18.57 9.24
C PRO A 34 17.16 18.79 10.38
N GLY A 35 17.65 18.97 11.61
CA GLY A 35 16.87 19.48 12.75
C GLY A 35 15.75 18.55 13.24
N ASN A 36 14.61 19.13 13.61
CA ASN A 36 13.40 18.46 14.11
C ASN A 36 12.56 17.86 12.96
N GLN A 37 13.19 17.17 12.00
CA GLN A 37 12.49 16.53 10.90
C GLN A 37 12.60 15.02 11.04
N ARG A 38 11.55 14.33 10.63
CA ARG A 38 11.55 12.88 10.57
C ARG A 38 12.13 12.42 9.24
N THR A 39 13.02 11.44 9.29
CA THR A 39 13.67 10.90 8.10
C THR A 39 12.94 9.65 7.64
N MET A 40 12.63 9.59 6.35
CA MET A 40 12.35 8.32 5.68
C MET A 40 13.32 8.11 4.54
N THR A 41 13.81 6.88 4.43
CA THR A 41 14.71 6.47 3.36
C THR A 41 13.97 5.52 2.44
N VAL A 42 13.91 5.86 1.16
CA VAL A 42 13.31 5.03 0.10
C VAL A 42 14.42 4.52 -0.79
N ALA A 43 14.53 3.20 -0.93
CA ALA A 43 15.49 2.55 -1.80
C ALA A 43 14.79 1.86 -2.98
N ASN A 44 15.43 1.89 -4.14
CA ASN A 44 14.99 1.16 -5.32
C ASN A 44 15.96 0.02 -5.61
N SER A 45 15.55 -1.21 -5.31
CA SER A 45 16.27 -2.44 -5.67
C SER A 45 15.72 -3.11 -6.92
N SER A 46 14.73 -2.51 -7.59
CA SER A 46 14.16 -3.04 -8.82
C SER A 46 15.12 -2.89 -10.01
N SER A 47 14.85 -3.64 -11.07
CA SER A 47 15.62 -3.66 -12.30
C SER A 47 15.48 -2.38 -13.14
N GLN A 48 14.48 -1.55 -12.83
CA GLN A 48 14.14 -0.32 -13.55
C GLN A 48 14.16 0.91 -12.63
N ASP A 49 14.24 2.09 -13.23
CA ASP A 49 14.10 3.34 -12.50
C ASP A 49 12.67 3.48 -11.99
N ILE A 50 12.51 4.08 -10.80
CA ILE A 50 11.20 4.42 -10.27
C ILE A 50 11.07 5.92 -10.08
N TRP A 51 9.86 6.43 -10.26
CA TRP A 51 9.49 7.78 -9.84
C TRP A 51 8.62 7.68 -8.60
N LEU A 52 9.07 8.27 -7.49
CA LEU A 52 8.34 8.20 -6.24
C LEU A 52 7.01 8.94 -6.35
N GLY A 53 5.90 8.25 -6.11
CA GLY A 53 4.59 8.83 -5.82
C GLY A 53 4.43 9.00 -4.30
N VAL A 54 3.95 10.16 -3.87
CA VAL A 54 3.61 10.43 -2.47
C VAL A 54 2.27 11.15 -2.46
N ALA A 55 1.33 10.64 -1.66
CA ALA A 55 0.02 11.25 -1.47
C ALA A 55 -0.21 11.47 0.02
N GLY A 56 -0.45 12.72 0.41
CA GLY A 56 -0.95 13.04 1.75
C GLY A 56 -2.37 12.52 1.89
N GLY A 57 -2.71 12.00 3.07
CA GLY A 57 -4.07 11.66 3.47
C GLY A 57 -4.86 12.91 3.85
N THR A 58 -6.18 12.76 4.00
CA THR A 58 -7.00 13.81 4.58
C THR A 58 -6.68 14.00 6.07
N ILE A 59 -6.89 15.21 6.59
CA ILE A 59 -6.78 15.44 8.05
C ILE A 59 -8.08 15.00 8.71
N SER A 60 -7.98 14.06 9.66
CA SER A 60 -9.12 13.58 10.44
C SER A 60 -9.46 14.53 11.58
N CYS A 61 -10.74 14.56 11.97
CA CYS A 61 -11.23 15.38 13.07
C CYS A 61 -12.36 14.71 13.85
N LEU A 62 -12.47 14.97 15.15
CA LEU A 62 -13.66 14.64 15.96
C LEU A 62 -14.49 15.89 16.23
N SER A 63 -13.87 17.06 16.16
CA SER A 63 -14.44 18.38 16.35
C SER A 63 -13.73 19.41 15.47
N ASP A 64 -14.31 20.60 15.30
CA ASP A 64 -13.67 21.70 14.57
C ASP A 64 -12.28 22.04 15.10
N SER A 65 -12.05 21.89 16.41
CA SER A 65 -10.76 22.17 17.04
C SER A 65 -9.62 21.23 16.61
N ASP A 66 -9.96 20.07 16.03
CA ASP A 66 -8.98 19.13 15.47
C ASP A 66 -8.45 19.56 14.11
N CYS A 67 -9.09 20.53 13.46
CA CYS A 67 -8.71 21.02 12.15
C CYS A 67 -7.69 22.17 12.22
N PRO A 68 -6.85 22.34 11.17
CA PRO A 68 -5.69 23.25 11.23
C PRO A 68 -5.99 24.68 11.68
N THR A 69 -7.17 25.21 11.32
CA THR A 69 -7.59 26.57 11.66
C THR A 69 -8.58 26.64 12.84
N GLY A 70 -9.11 25.50 13.30
CA GLY A 70 -10.11 25.47 14.36
C GLY A 70 -11.45 26.14 14.01
N ALA A 71 -11.69 26.49 12.74
CA ALA A 71 -12.83 27.28 12.32
C ALA A 71 -14.15 26.52 12.50
N ALA A 72 -15.22 27.22 12.88
CA ALA A 72 -16.53 26.60 13.07
C ALA A 72 -17.01 25.94 11.76
N GLY A 73 -17.45 24.68 11.84
CA GLY A 73 -17.86 23.86 10.70
C GLY A 73 -16.70 23.36 9.83
N SER A 74 -15.45 23.48 10.28
CA SER A 74 -14.32 22.93 9.54
C SER A 74 -14.27 21.40 9.60
N CYS A 75 -14.81 20.76 10.63
CA CYS A 75 -14.89 19.31 10.74
C CYS A 75 -16.19 18.77 10.14
N GLN A 76 -16.08 18.05 9.02
CA GLN A 76 -17.22 17.52 8.26
C GLN A 76 -17.39 16.02 8.48
N GLY A 77 -18.62 15.56 8.68
CA GLY A 77 -18.97 14.14 8.77
C GLY A 77 -18.58 13.43 10.07
N ALA A 78 -18.09 14.16 11.08
CA ALA A 78 -17.81 13.57 12.39
C ALA A 78 -19.10 13.14 13.10
N ASN A 79 -19.14 11.89 13.53
CA ASN A 79 -20.18 11.37 14.41
C ASN A 79 -19.51 10.46 15.45
N PRO A 80 -19.06 11.01 16.60
CA PRO A 80 -18.27 10.28 17.58
C PRO A 80 -18.88 8.90 17.91
N PRO A 81 -18.08 7.81 17.87
CA PRO A 81 -16.62 7.77 17.81
C PRO A 81 -16.01 7.85 16.40
N THR A 82 -16.82 7.97 15.34
CA THR A 82 -16.34 8.03 13.96
C THR A 82 -15.72 9.39 13.67
N ALA A 83 -14.46 9.38 13.23
CA ALA A 83 -13.75 10.58 12.80
C ALA A 83 -14.37 11.15 11.51
N GLY A 84 -14.55 12.46 11.49
CA GLY A 84 -14.82 13.26 10.30
C GLY A 84 -13.53 13.67 9.59
N THR A 85 -13.68 14.55 8.60
CA THR A 85 -12.60 15.09 7.79
C THR A 85 -12.58 16.62 7.84
N CYS A 86 -11.39 17.21 7.95
CA CYS A 86 -11.22 18.64 7.89
C CYS A 86 -11.44 19.18 6.48
N SER A 87 -12.38 20.10 6.37
CA SER A 87 -12.73 20.79 5.15
C SER A 87 -11.97 22.10 4.99
N CYS A 88 -11.89 22.57 3.76
CA CYS A 88 -11.42 23.90 3.40
C CYS A 88 -12.49 24.63 2.57
N ALA A 89 -12.59 25.95 2.75
CA ALA A 89 -13.28 26.79 1.79
C ALA A 89 -12.49 26.85 0.47
N THR A 90 -13.10 27.36 -0.59
CA THR A 90 -12.49 27.49 -1.94
C THR A 90 -11.26 28.40 -2.00
N ASP A 91 -10.81 28.99 -0.89
CA ASP A 91 -9.60 29.80 -0.78
C ASP A 91 -8.55 29.18 0.18
N SER A 92 -7.29 29.24 -0.27
CA SER A 92 -6.13 28.43 0.15
C SER A 92 -5.61 28.65 1.57
N ASN A 93 -6.34 29.32 2.45
CA ASN A 93 -5.89 29.65 3.81
C ASN A 93 -6.52 28.78 4.92
N ALA A 94 -7.52 27.94 4.60
CA ALA A 94 -8.27 27.16 5.59
C ALA A 94 -7.50 25.95 6.17
N CYS A 95 -6.42 25.49 5.52
CA CYS A 95 -5.67 24.28 5.91
C CYS A 95 -4.36 24.57 6.68
N GLY A 96 -4.10 25.82 7.10
CA GLY A 96 -2.90 26.15 7.88
C GLY A 96 -1.58 25.82 7.17
N SER A 97 -0.49 25.69 7.95
CA SER A 97 0.88 25.55 7.41
C SER A 97 1.33 24.11 7.15
N VAL A 98 0.60 23.11 7.68
CA VAL A 98 0.96 21.68 7.60
C VAL A 98 0.10 20.88 6.62
N SER A 99 -0.86 21.52 5.97
CA SER A 99 -1.73 20.90 4.96
C SER A 99 -2.09 21.86 3.83
N GLN A 100 -2.53 21.30 2.72
CA GLN A 100 -3.06 22.05 1.58
C GLN A 100 -4.50 21.64 1.27
N CYS A 101 -5.27 22.58 0.73
CA CYS A 101 -6.64 22.33 0.30
C CYS A 101 -6.66 21.63 -1.05
N ASN A 102 -7.44 20.57 -1.19
CA ASN A 102 -7.86 20.08 -2.50
C ASN A 102 -9.16 20.79 -2.89
N THR A 103 -9.08 21.73 -3.83
CA THR A 103 -10.23 22.52 -4.26
C THR A 103 -11.27 21.73 -5.05
N ASN A 104 -10.96 20.50 -5.48
CA ASN A 104 -11.93 19.66 -6.19
C ASN A 104 -12.92 18.99 -5.23
N ASN A 105 -12.49 18.67 -4.00
CA ASN A 105 -13.34 18.01 -3.00
C ASN A 105 -13.47 18.78 -1.68
N ASN A 106 -12.84 19.94 -1.58
CA ASN A 106 -12.89 20.86 -0.43
C ASN A 106 -12.41 20.23 0.89
N TYR A 107 -11.43 19.32 0.83
CA TYR A 107 -10.78 18.75 2.02
C TYR A 107 -9.31 19.17 2.16
N CYS A 108 -8.86 19.26 3.41
CA CYS A 108 -7.46 19.48 3.76
C CYS A 108 -6.68 18.17 3.75
N TYR A 109 -5.55 18.18 3.04
CA TYR A 109 -4.62 17.07 2.92
C TYR A 109 -3.27 17.41 3.51
N TRP A 110 -2.64 16.46 4.20
CA TRP A 110 -1.29 16.64 4.73
C TRP A 110 -0.29 17.09 3.66
N ASN A 111 0.60 18.02 4.02
CA ASN A 111 1.68 18.44 3.13
C ASN A 111 2.60 17.25 2.82
N LEU A 112 3.16 17.28 1.60
CA LEU A 112 4.10 16.26 1.16
C LEU A 112 5.49 16.53 1.76
N PRO A 113 6.28 15.49 2.05
CA PRO A 113 7.66 15.66 2.48
C PRO A 113 8.52 16.28 1.37
N THR A 114 9.65 16.87 1.75
CA THR A 114 10.62 17.34 0.75
C THR A 114 11.19 16.17 -0.03
N ASN A 115 11.54 16.42 -1.30
CA ASN A 115 11.97 15.39 -2.27
C ASN A 115 10.89 14.36 -2.62
N ALA A 116 9.62 14.63 -2.35
CA ALA A 116 8.52 13.87 -2.94
C ALA A 116 8.51 14.05 -4.47
N GLY A 117 8.12 13.00 -5.21
CA GLY A 117 7.97 13.10 -6.67
C GLY A 117 9.24 12.90 -7.49
N VAL A 118 10.37 12.53 -6.87
CA VAL A 118 11.67 12.42 -7.54
C VAL A 118 11.94 11.03 -8.12
N LYS A 119 12.84 10.99 -9.10
CA LYS A 119 13.38 9.75 -9.66
C LYS A 119 14.35 9.08 -8.69
N ILE A 120 14.28 7.76 -8.58
CA ILE A 120 15.22 6.92 -7.84
C ILE A 120 15.74 5.87 -8.82
N ASP A 121 17.05 5.92 -9.09
CA ASP A 121 17.68 5.05 -10.09
C ASP A 121 17.57 3.56 -9.73
N ALA A 122 17.49 2.72 -10.76
CA ALA A 122 17.45 1.27 -10.65
C ALA A 122 18.64 0.70 -9.85
N LYS A 123 18.46 -0.51 -9.30
CA LYS A 123 19.55 -1.34 -8.75
C LYS A 123 20.38 -0.67 -7.65
N GLY A 124 19.72 0.01 -6.72
CA GLY A 124 20.31 0.52 -5.48
C GLY A 124 20.20 2.02 -5.29
N GLY A 125 19.47 2.75 -6.14
CA GLY A 125 19.20 4.17 -5.93
C GLY A 125 18.51 4.42 -4.58
N LEU A 126 18.77 5.58 -3.99
CA LEU A 126 18.34 5.93 -2.65
C LEU A 126 17.79 7.36 -2.61
N GLN A 127 16.67 7.58 -1.95
CA GLN A 127 16.14 8.91 -1.70
C GLN A 127 15.79 9.09 -0.23
N THR A 128 16.17 10.25 0.32
CA THR A 128 15.73 10.69 1.65
C THR A 128 14.57 11.67 1.52
N LEU A 129 13.48 11.38 2.23
CA LEU A 129 12.32 12.24 2.41
C LEU A 129 12.34 12.82 3.80
N CYS A 130 12.10 14.13 3.88
CA CYS A 130 12.06 14.85 5.14
C CYS A 130 10.67 15.40 5.41
N PHE A 131 10.10 14.93 6.52
CA PHE A 131 8.80 15.36 6.97
C PHE A 131 8.97 16.46 8.02
N GLN A 132 8.28 17.58 7.81
CA GLN A 132 8.35 18.72 8.72
C GLN A 132 7.61 18.43 10.03
N GLU A 133 8.22 18.70 11.18
CA GLU A 133 7.46 18.82 12.43
C GLU A 133 6.70 20.15 12.50
N PRO A 134 5.50 20.18 13.09
CA PRO A 134 4.82 21.42 13.45
C PRO A 134 5.58 22.09 14.61
N ASP A 135 6.36 23.14 14.30
CA ASP A 135 6.99 24.17 15.16
C ASP A 135 7.62 23.78 16.52
N GLY A 136 7.76 22.49 16.83
CA GLY A 136 8.26 21.96 18.10
C GLY A 136 7.25 22.01 19.27
N SER A 137 6.03 22.51 19.08
CA SER A 137 5.01 22.59 20.15
C SER A 137 4.05 21.39 20.19
N LYS A 138 3.99 20.60 19.12
CA LYS A 138 3.11 19.43 18.97
C LYS A 138 3.89 18.16 18.59
N PRO A 139 3.39 16.96 18.91
CA PRO A 139 3.95 15.72 18.37
C PRO A 139 3.90 15.73 16.84
N PHE A 140 4.85 15.05 16.20
CA PHE A 140 4.87 14.81 14.76
C PHE A 140 3.53 14.22 14.30
N GLN A 141 2.91 14.76 13.25
CA GLN A 141 1.63 14.27 12.70
C GLN A 141 1.71 14.25 11.18
N TRP A 142 1.44 13.09 10.59
CA TRP A 142 1.28 12.94 9.16
C TRP A 142 0.52 11.65 8.87
N SER A 143 -0.39 11.69 7.90
CA SER A 143 -1.01 10.48 7.36
C SER A 143 -0.96 10.55 5.84
N GLY A 144 -0.76 9.41 5.19
CA GLY A 144 -0.64 9.32 3.76
C GLY A 144 0.02 8.02 3.31
N ASN A 145 0.33 7.96 2.01
CA ASN A 145 0.99 6.81 1.42
C ASN A 145 2.09 7.21 0.43
N MET A 146 2.93 6.23 0.11
CA MET A 146 3.93 6.31 -0.94
C MET A 146 3.86 5.08 -1.84
N PHE A 147 4.28 5.26 -3.09
CA PHE A 147 4.29 4.19 -4.08
C PHE A 147 5.32 4.46 -5.18
N ALA A 148 5.64 3.43 -5.96
CA ALA A 148 6.55 3.55 -7.09
C ALA A 148 5.77 3.68 -8.39
N ARG A 149 6.11 4.69 -9.20
CA ARG A 149 5.67 4.81 -10.59
C ARG A 149 6.75 4.28 -11.50
N THR A 150 6.38 3.47 -12.49
CA THR A 150 7.34 2.76 -13.36
C THR A 150 7.06 3.00 -14.83
N GLY A 151 8.08 2.80 -15.68
CA GLY A 151 7.96 3.01 -17.12
C GLY A 151 7.56 4.43 -17.52
N CYS A 152 8.04 5.44 -16.77
CA CYS A 152 7.72 6.84 -17.01
C CYS A 152 8.65 7.49 -18.04
N ASP A 153 8.20 8.59 -18.63
CA ASP A 153 9.05 9.51 -19.40
C ASP A 153 10.15 10.13 -18.52
N ALA A 154 11.12 10.79 -19.16
CA ALA A 154 12.28 11.40 -18.52
C ALA A 154 11.96 12.45 -17.42
N ASN A 155 10.70 12.93 -17.36
CA ASN A 155 10.22 13.87 -16.36
C ASN A 155 9.18 13.26 -15.39
N GLY A 156 9.05 11.94 -15.36
CA GLY A 156 8.16 11.25 -14.41
C GLY A 156 6.68 11.39 -14.72
N GLN A 157 6.31 11.56 -15.99
CA GLN A 157 4.93 11.55 -16.48
C GLN A 157 4.73 10.36 -17.42
N ASN A 158 3.47 10.10 -17.80
CA ASN A 158 3.08 9.04 -18.72
C ASN A 158 3.61 7.66 -18.29
N CYS A 159 3.52 7.37 -17.00
CA CYS A 159 4.01 6.13 -16.42
C CYS A 159 3.12 4.94 -16.82
N GLN A 160 3.74 3.78 -17.01
CA GLN A 160 3.03 2.51 -17.26
C GLN A 160 2.22 2.06 -16.03
N THR A 161 2.73 2.31 -14.82
CA THR A 161 2.02 2.03 -13.55
C THR A 161 2.16 3.19 -12.58
N GLY A 162 1.15 3.36 -11.72
CA GLY A 162 1.13 4.41 -10.69
C GLY A 162 1.01 5.84 -11.23
N GLU A 163 0.71 6.03 -12.52
CA GLU A 163 0.45 7.36 -13.08
C GLU A 163 -0.62 8.10 -12.26
N CYS A 164 -0.45 9.40 -12.05
CA CYS A 164 -1.32 10.19 -11.18
C CYS A 164 -1.62 11.59 -11.70
N GLY A 165 -1.33 11.87 -12.98
CA GLY A 165 -1.57 13.18 -13.59
C GLY A 165 -0.67 14.28 -13.02
N ASN A 166 0.52 13.91 -12.56
CA ASN A 166 1.48 14.87 -12.03
C ASN A 166 2.05 15.76 -13.12
N ALA A 167 2.45 16.98 -12.76
CA ALA A 167 3.30 17.78 -13.63
C ALA A 167 4.73 17.20 -13.70
N ALA A 168 5.47 17.60 -14.72
CA ALA A 168 6.87 17.23 -14.92
C ALA A 168 7.72 17.44 -13.65
N ASN A 169 8.39 16.38 -13.20
CA ASN A 169 9.24 16.32 -12.01
C ASN A 169 8.53 16.70 -10.69
N LYS A 170 7.21 16.50 -10.62
CA LYS A 170 6.40 16.78 -9.43
C LYS A 170 5.77 15.49 -8.86
N PRO A 171 5.43 15.48 -7.56
CA PRO A 171 4.59 14.44 -7.00
C PRO A 171 3.15 14.55 -7.54
N CYS A 172 2.31 13.61 -7.14
CA CYS A 172 0.90 13.59 -7.52
C CYS A 172 0.17 14.85 -7.02
N PRO A 173 -0.85 15.32 -7.76
CA PRO A 173 -1.74 16.38 -7.28
C PRO A 173 -2.33 16.01 -5.93
N THR A 174 -2.60 16.99 -5.07
CA THR A 174 -3.14 16.70 -3.74
C THR A 174 -4.46 15.94 -3.79
N GLY A 175 -4.59 14.95 -2.91
CA GLY A 175 -5.74 14.05 -2.87
C GLY A 175 -5.83 13.08 -4.05
N THR A 176 -4.78 12.99 -4.87
CA THR A 176 -4.69 12.06 -6.00
C THR A 176 -3.66 10.98 -5.68
N GLY A 177 -4.10 9.71 -5.75
CA GLY A 177 -3.22 8.54 -5.63
C GLY A 177 -2.72 8.07 -7.00
N GLY A 178 -1.84 7.08 -6.99
CA GLY A 178 -1.38 6.41 -8.22
C GLY A 178 -2.48 5.52 -8.79
N ASN A 179 -2.64 5.54 -10.10
CA ASN A 179 -3.57 4.66 -10.80
C ASN A 179 -3.16 3.19 -10.58
N PRO A 180 -4.09 2.33 -10.12
CA PRO A 180 -3.89 0.89 -9.98
C PRO A 180 -3.50 0.20 -11.31
N PRO A 181 -2.79 -0.94 -11.29
CA PRO A 181 -2.29 -1.60 -10.10
C PRO A 181 -1.05 -0.92 -9.54
N VAL A 182 -1.01 -0.72 -8.23
CA VAL A 182 0.13 -0.10 -7.56
C VAL A 182 0.22 -0.55 -6.10
N SER A 183 1.42 -0.98 -5.68
CA SER A 183 1.67 -1.30 -4.28
C SER A 183 1.93 -0.03 -3.48
N LEU A 184 1.30 0.08 -2.32
CA LEU A 184 1.41 1.22 -1.43
C LEU A 184 2.16 0.84 -0.16
N VAL A 185 2.84 1.83 0.41
CA VAL A 185 3.20 1.87 1.83
C VAL A 185 2.41 2.99 2.49
N GLU A 186 1.67 2.67 3.53
CA GLU A 186 0.77 3.58 4.21
C GLU A 186 1.31 3.90 5.60
N PHE A 187 1.07 5.14 6.05
CA PHE A 187 1.47 5.58 7.37
C PHE A 187 0.38 6.42 8.01
N THR A 188 0.25 6.24 9.32
CA THR A 188 -0.29 7.22 10.25
C THR A 188 0.77 7.45 11.31
N LEU A 189 1.39 8.61 11.29
CA LEU A 189 2.51 8.94 12.15
C LEU A 189 2.04 9.71 13.37
N SER A 190 2.23 9.11 14.53
CA SER A 190 1.76 9.50 15.86
C SER A 190 0.26 9.71 16.06
N ASN A 191 -0.40 10.56 15.26
CA ASN A 191 -1.83 10.85 15.36
C ASN A 191 -2.39 11.32 14.00
N GLN A 192 -3.69 11.06 13.76
CA GLN A 192 -4.42 11.51 12.57
C GLN A 192 -5.07 12.89 12.72
N THR A 193 -5.16 13.45 13.94
CA THR A 193 -5.71 14.80 14.19
C THR A 193 -4.60 15.83 14.33
N SER A 194 -4.84 17.07 13.88
CA SER A 194 -3.85 18.15 13.96
C SER A 194 -3.74 18.80 15.36
N ALA A 195 -4.64 18.43 16.28
CA ALA A 195 -4.73 18.99 17.63
C ALA A 195 -4.12 18.12 18.73
N ALA A 196 -3.65 16.91 18.42
CA ALA A 196 -3.12 16.02 19.45
C ALA A 196 -1.91 16.65 20.17
N SER A 197 -1.91 16.55 21.50
CA SER A 197 -0.88 17.15 22.38
C SER A 197 0.07 16.11 22.99
N SER A 198 -0.17 14.82 22.75
CA SER A 198 0.68 13.70 23.18
C SER A 198 0.91 12.74 22.02
N PRO A 199 2.14 12.21 21.84
CA PRO A 199 2.43 11.31 20.74
C PRO A 199 1.76 9.94 20.96
N GLY A 200 1.01 9.48 19.97
CA GLY A 200 0.59 8.08 19.85
C GLY A 200 1.66 7.22 19.17
N PRO A 201 1.46 5.89 19.10
CA PRO A 201 2.28 5.03 18.26
C PRO A 201 2.06 5.37 16.78
N ASP A 202 3.08 5.16 15.96
CA ASP A 202 2.92 5.16 14.51
C ASP A 202 2.21 3.88 14.09
N PHE A 203 1.35 3.98 13.09
CA PHE A 203 0.76 2.87 12.37
C PHE A 203 1.30 2.87 10.94
N TYR A 204 1.60 1.69 10.42
CA TYR A 204 2.12 1.56 9.07
C TYR A 204 1.83 0.17 8.50
N ASP A 205 1.71 0.10 7.19
CA ASP A 205 1.40 -1.15 6.49
C ASP A 205 1.76 -1.10 5.01
N VAL A 206 2.03 -2.28 4.46
CA VAL A 206 2.09 -2.49 3.01
C VAL A 206 0.69 -2.82 2.55
N SER A 207 0.19 -2.11 1.53
CA SER A 207 -1.14 -2.31 0.99
C SER A 207 -1.09 -2.63 -0.49
N ILE A 208 -1.77 -3.71 -0.84
CA ILE A 208 -1.93 -4.21 -2.21
C ILE A 208 -3.41 -4.41 -2.56
N ILE A 209 -4.31 -3.74 -1.80
CA ILE A 209 -5.71 -3.58 -2.18
C ILE A 209 -5.79 -3.00 -3.59
N ASN A 210 -4.92 -2.04 -3.89
CA ASN A 210 -4.82 -1.40 -5.19
C ASN A 210 -4.05 -2.23 -6.24
N GLY A 211 -3.87 -3.54 -6.03
CA GLY A 211 -3.03 -4.38 -6.87
C GLY A 211 -1.54 -4.21 -6.59
N VAL A 212 -0.70 -4.76 -7.47
CA VAL A 212 0.75 -4.89 -7.26
C VAL A 212 1.50 -4.53 -8.54
N ASN A 213 2.43 -3.59 -8.50
CA ASN A 213 3.36 -3.34 -9.61
C ASN A 213 4.80 -3.74 -9.25
N LEU A 214 5.20 -3.51 -8.00
CA LEU A 214 6.50 -3.91 -7.45
C LEU A 214 6.30 -4.59 -6.10
N ALA A 215 7.23 -5.46 -5.72
CA ALA A 215 7.34 -5.87 -4.33
C ALA A 215 7.77 -4.67 -3.49
N VAL A 216 7.24 -4.55 -2.28
CA VAL A 216 7.60 -3.47 -1.37
C VAL A 216 7.72 -3.96 0.06
N GLN A 217 8.72 -3.47 0.78
CA GLN A 217 8.83 -3.68 2.21
C GLN A 217 9.06 -2.35 2.92
N MET A 218 8.56 -2.27 4.15
CA MET A 218 8.73 -1.09 4.99
C MET A 218 8.89 -1.48 6.45
N GLY A 219 9.69 -0.70 7.18
CA GLY A 219 9.81 -0.87 8.61
C GLY A 219 10.65 0.23 9.24
N PRO A 220 10.60 0.35 10.58
CA PRO A 220 11.37 1.36 11.28
C PRO A 220 12.88 1.10 11.12
N ALA A 221 13.67 2.17 11.05
CA ALA A 221 15.12 2.11 10.92
C ALA A 221 15.78 1.71 12.25
N SER A 222 16.76 0.81 12.19
CA SER A 222 17.40 0.20 13.36
C SER A 222 17.88 1.20 14.41
N GLU A 223 17.90 0.78 15.68
CA GLU A 223 18.41 1.54 16.84
C GLU A 223 17.51 2.67 17.38
N THR A 224 16.33 2.87 16.80
CA THR A 224 15.36 3.89 17.25
C THR A 224 14.16 3.32 18.04
N TYR A 225 14.11 2.00 18.25
CA TYR A 225 12.97 1.32 18.86
C TYR A 225 13.33 -0.04 19.49
N ALA A 226 12.42 -0.58 20.31
CA ALA A 226 12.47 -1.95 20.80
C ALA A 226 11.15 -2.65 20.45
N SER A 227 11.20 -3.66 19.57
CA SER A 227 10.04 -4.51 19.26
C SER A 227 9.56 -5.19 20.54
N ALA A 228 8.25 -5.23 20.77
CA ALA A 228 7.70 -5.99 21.88
C ALA A 228 7.98 -7.49 21.70
N LYS A 229 8.46 -8.14 22.77
CA LYS A 229 8.80 -9.56 22.74
C LYS A 229 7.52 -10.37 22.45
N ASN A 230 7.52 -11.09 21.33
CA ASN A 230 6.43 -11.95 20.83
C ASN A 230 5.24 -11.24 20.19
N ASP A 231 5.33 -9.95 19.89
CA ASP A 231 4.32 -9.26 19.07
C ASP A 231 4.86 -9.11 17.63
N PRO A 232 4.32 -9.85 16.65
CA PRO A 232 4.81 -9.76 15.29
C PRO A 232 4.45 -8.47 14.55
N TYR A 233 3.59 -7.63 15.12
CA TYR A 233 3.15 -6.36 14.54
C TYR A 233 3.83 -5.15 15.20
N SER A 234 4.66 -5.35 16.22
CA SER A 234 5.32 -4.28 16.96
C SER A 234 6.72 -3.97 16.43
N CYS A 235 6.86 -2.86 15.71
CA CYS A 235 8.11 -2.37 15.13
C CYS A 235 8.84 -3.41 14.25
N GLU A 236 8.09 -4.23 13.52
CA GLU A 236 8.60 -5.22 12.58
C GLU A 236 8.51 -4.69 11.13
N THR A 237 9.01 -5.45 10.15
CA THR A 237 9.06 -5.03 8.74
C THR A 237 7.93 -5.68 7.94
N ALA A 238 6.95 -4.89 7.54
CA ALA A 238 5.89 -5.34 6.64
C ALA A 238 6.45 -5.55 5.22
N GLY A 239 5.98 -6.58 4.51
CA GLY A 239 6.39 -6.86 3.13
C GLY A 239 7.73 -7.57 2.98
N ALA A 240 8.44 -7.81 4.08
CA ALA A 240 9.77 -8.41 4.05
C ALA A 240 9.73 -9.90 3.66
N ALA A 241 10.76 -10.35 2.94
CA ALA A 241 10.90 -11.76 2.57
C ALA A 241 11.08 -12.69 3.78
N ASN A 242 11.64 -12.16 4.87
CA ASN A 242 11.80 -12.90 6.12
C ASN A 242 10.58 -12.70 7.02
N GLY A 243 10.24 -13.75 7.77
CA GLY A 243 9.19 -13.67 8.79
C GLY A 243 9.57 -12.76 9.95
N THR A 244 8.56 -12.31 10.70
CA THR A 244 8.73 -11.42 11.86
C THR A 244 9.09 -12.20 13.12
N LYS A 245 9.66 -11.51 14.12
CA LYS A 245 10.05 -12.15 15.39
C LYS A 245 8.88 -12.74 16.19
N GLY A 246 7.65 -12.33 15.91
CA GLY A 246 6.43 -12.84 16.55
C GLY A 246 5.71 -13.94 15.75
N GLY A 247 6.30 -14.45 14.66
CA GLY A 247 5.81 -15.65 13.98
C GLY A 247 4.92 -15.42 12.77
N LEU A 248 4.92 -14.22 12.17
CA LEU A 248 4.35 -14.04 10.83
C LEU A 248 5.32 -14.55 9.78
N SER A 249 4.79 -15.24 8.77
CA SER A 249 5.55 -15.64 7.59
C SER A 249 5.95 -14.42 6.75
N GLY A 250 7.10 -14.50 6.09
CA GLY A 250 7.54 -13.47 5.16
C GLY A 250 6.80 -13.50 3.82
N CYS A 251 6.96 -12.43 3.05
CA CYS A 251 6.38 -12.25 1.73
C CYS A 251 7.28 -12.84 0.64
N ASN A 252 6.78 -13.84 -0.09
CA ASN A 252 7.51 -14.42 -1.22
C ASN A 252 7.31 -13.65 -2.52
N TRP A 253 6.34 -12.73 -2.58
CA TRP A 253 6.04 -11.88 -3.73
C TRP A 253 5.81 -12.61 -5.07
N LYS A 254 5.53 -13.91 -5.01
CA LYS A 254 5.15 -14.72 -6.16
C LYS A 254 3.64 -14.71 -6.30
N ILE A 255 3.14 -13.82 -7.16
CA ILE A 255 1.70 -13.71 -7.42
C ILE A 255 1.25 -14.89 -8.28
N ASN A 256 0.26 -15.65 -7.81
CA ASN A 256 -0.29 -16.80 -8.52
C ASN A 256 -1.82 -16.83 -8.38
N PRO A 257 -2.58 -16.22 -9.32
CA PRO A 257 -4.03 -16.15 -9.27
C PRO A 257 -4.69 -17.49 -9.68
N THR A 258 -4.30 -18.58 -9.02
CA THR A 258 -4.98 -19.87 -9.13
C THR A 258 -6.12 -19.92 -8.11
N ILE A 259 -7.35 -19.88 -8.60
CA ILE A 259 -8.56 -19.86 -7.76
C ILE A 259 -9.37 -21.13 -8.03
N ALA A 260 -9.65 -21.89 -6.97
CA ALA A 260 -10.31 -23.20 -7.04
C ALA A 260 -9.65 -24.15 -8.08
N GLY A 261 -8.32 -24.12 -8.17
CA GLY A 261 -7.53 -24.95 -9.10
C GLY A 261 -7.49 -24.47 -10.55
N LYS A 262 -8.10 -23.32 -10.87
CA LYS A 262 -8.06 -22.72 -12.20
C LYS A 262 -7.15 -21.49 -12.22
N ASP A 263 -6.28 -21.44 -13.22
CA ASP A 263 -5.37 -20.32 -13.46
C ASP A 263 -6.10 -19.15 -14.11
N TYR A 264 -6.04 -17.97 -13.48
CA TYR A 264 -6.58 -16.71 -13.98
C TYR A 264 -5.51 -15.69 -14.34
N SER A 265 -4.27 -16.13 -14.59
CA SER A 265 -3.15 -15.24 -14.87
C SER A 265 -3.43 -14.28 -16.03
N SER A 266 -4.01 -14.77 -17.13
CA SER A 266 -4.37 -13.89 -18.27
C SER A 266 -5.32 -12.75 -17.91
N THR A 267 -6.16 -12.87 -16.87
CA THR A 267 -7.11 -11.84 -16.46
C THR A 267 -6.54 -10.95 -15.36
N MET A 268 -5.82 -11.53 -14.40
CA MET A 268 -5.32 -10.79 -13.25
C MET A 268 -3.97 -10.12 -13.51
N GLN A 269 -3.23 -10.54 -14.54
CA GLN A 269 -2.01 -9.87 -14.98
C GLN A 269 -2.36 -8.51 -15.59
N ASN A 270 -1.74 -7.45 -15.09
CA ASN A 270 -1.74 -6.16 -15.77
C ASN A 270 -0.66 -6.13 -16.85
N VAL A 271 -1.01 -5.56 -18.00
CA VAL A 271 -0.08 -5.36 -19.11
C VAL A 271 -0.11 -3.93 -19.60
N HIS A 272 1.06 -3.42 -19.97
CA HIS A 272 1.16 -2.22 -20.79
C HIS A 272 1.07 -2.63 -22.28
N PRO A 273 0.00 -2.25 -23.00
CA PRO A 273 -0.19 -2.68 -24.37
C PRO A 273 0.87 -2.08 -25.30
N SER A 274 1.28 -2.86 -26.30
CA SER A 274 2.19 -2.40 -27.35
C SER A 274 1.45 -2.32 -28.69
N LEU A 275 1.62 -1.22 -29.44
CA LEU A 275 1.08 -1.11 -30.79
C LEU A 275 1.69 -2.18 -31.70
N PHE A 276 0.83 -2.98 -32.33
CA PHE A 276 1.28 -4.04 -33.23
C PHE A 276 1.39 -3.49 -34.65
N SER A 277 2.59 -3.57 -35.23
CA SER A 277 2.88 -3.02 -36.57
C SER A 277 2.41 -3.93 -37.72
N GLY A 278 2.08 -5.19 -37.44
CA GLY A 278 1.61 -6.15 -38.43
C GLY A 278 0.11 -6.07 -38.71
N LYS A 279 -0.32 -6.64 -39.84
CA LYS A 279 -1.75 -6.74 -40.20
C LYS A 279 -2.48 -7.87 -39.48
N THR A 280 -1.74 -8.84 -38.95
CA THR A 280 -2.28 -10.07 -38.35
C THR A 280 -1.46 -10.44 -37.12
N CYS A 281 -2.13 -10.51 -35.98
CA CYS A 281 -1.57 -10.92 -34.70
C CYS A 281 -1.16 -12.40 -34.70
N PRO A 282 -0.33 -12.86 -33.74
CA PRO A 282 0.04 -14.27 -33.63
C PRO A 282 -1.16 -15.22 -33.49
N SER A 283 -2.26 -14.74 -32.90
CA SER A 283 -3.54 -15.46 -32.82
C SER A 283 -4.27 -15.62 -34.17
N GLY A 284 -3.76 -15.03 -35.26
CA GLY A 284 -4.38 -15.04 -36.59
C GLY A 284 -5.46 -13.99 -36.79
N LYS A 285 -5.82 -13.22 -35.76
CA LYS A 285 -6.80 -12.12 -35.83
C LYS A 285 -6.13 -10.80 -36.25
N ALA A 286 -6.92 -9.87 -36.80
CA ALA A 286 -6.46 -8.50 -36.97
C ALA A 286 -6.35 -7.80 -35.59
N PRO A 287 -5.44 -6.83 -35.42
CA PRO A 287 -5.44 -5.96 -34.25
C PRO A 287 -6.79 -5.25 -34.08
N ASN A 288 -7.15 -4.90 -32.85
CA ASN A 288 -8.37 -4.14 -32.57
C ASN A 288 -8.27 -2.69 -33.10
N SER A 289 -9.32 -1.90 -32.91
CA SER A 289 -9.38 -0.51 -33.39
C SER A 289 -8.30 0.41 -32.78
N LEU A 290 -7.69 0.03 -31.67
CA LEU A 290 -6.58 0.73 -31.02
C LEU A 290 -5.21 0.21 -31.49
N GLY A 291 -5.17 -0.81 -32.34
CA GLY A 291 -3.93 -1.41 -32.85
C GLY A 291 -3.31 -2.46 -31.94
N TYR A 292 -4.06 -3.00 -30.97
CA TYR A 292 -3.58 -4.01 -30.04
C TYR A 292 -4.01 -5.42 -30.44
N CYS A 293 -3.16 -6.40 -30.17
CA CYS A 293 -3.49 -7.81 -30.34
C CYS A 293 -4.27 -8.32 -29.12
N GLU A 294 -5.56 -8.61 -29.31
CA GLU A 294 -6.38 -9.24 -28.27
C GLU A 294 -5.94 -10.68 -28.01
N CYS A 295 -6.04 -11.10 -26.75
CA CYS A 295 -5.61 -12.42 -26.30
C CYS A 295 -6.61 -13.04 -25.33
N SER A 296 -6.56 -14.35 -25.17
CA SER A 296 -7.25 -15.08 -24.10
C SER A 296 -6.27 -15.92 -23.27
N THR A 297 -5.17 -16.32 -23.89
CA THR A 297 -4.13 -17.17 -23.30
C THR A 297 -2.75 -16.64 -23.63
N ALA A 298 -1.74 -17.05 -22.86
CA ALA A 298 -0.35 -16.68 -23.13
C ALA A 298 0.13 -17.07 -24.54
N SER A 299 -0.40 -18.17 -25.12
CA SER A 299 -0.02 -18.62 -26.47
C SER A 299 -0.41 -17.64 -27.57
N ASP A 300 -1.46 -16.83 -27.37
CA ASP A 300 -1.90 -15.81 -28.34
C ASP A 300 -0.85 -14.70 -28.53
N CYS A 301 0.10 -14.59 -27.60
CA CYS A 301 1.15 -13.57 -27.59
C CYS A 301 2.54 -14.12 -27.95
N SER A 302 2.67 -15.43 -28.21
CA SER A 302 3.96 -16.12 -28.41
C SER A 302 4.84 -15.58 -29.56
N GLY A 303 4.24 -14.86 -30.52
CA GLY A 303 4.95 -14.19 -31.62
C GLY A 303 5.33 -12.73 -31.36
N ILE A 304 5.03 -12.18 -30.19
CA ILE A 304 5.35 -10.80 -29.80
C ILE A 304 6.38 -10.85 -28.67
N SER A 305 7.59 -10.39 -28.97
CA SER A 305 8.73 -10.46 -28.05
C SER A 305 8.40 -9.77 -26.72
N GLY A 306 8.66 -10.47 -25.60
CA GLY A 306 8.45 -9.94 -24.26
C GLY A 306 6.99 -9.72 -23.84
N SER A 307 6.02 -10.16 -24.66
CA SER A 307 4.61 -9.96 -24.36
C SER A 307 3.97 -11.17 -23.69
N VAL A 308 3.10 -10.88 -22.73
CA VAL A 308 2.18 -11.83 -22.12
C VAL A 308 0.75 -11.41 -22.41
N CYS A 309 -0.20 -12.33 -22.19
CA CYS A 309 -1.61 -11.97 -22.20
C CYS A 309 -2.00 -11.40 -20.83
N GLY A 310 -2.63 -10.23 -20.82
CA GLY A 310 -3.09 -9.61 -19.59
C GLY A 310 -4.16 -8.55 -19.84
N LEU A 311 -4.77 -8.08 -18.77
CA LEU A 311 -5.75 -7.00 -18.79
C LEU A 311 -5.03 -5.64 -18.88
N ALA A 312 -5.35 -4.87 -19.91
CA ALA A 312 -4.85 -3.51 -20.07
C ALA A 312 -5.87 -2.48 -19.59
N GLN A 313 -5.38 -1.30 -19.21
CA GLN A 313 -6.20 -0.14 -18.88
C GLN A 313 -5.86 1.08 -19.73
N ASN A 314 -6.82 1.98 -19.84
CA ASN A 314 -6.58 3.37 -20.20
C ASN A 314 -6.40 4.17 -18.91
N ALA A 315 -5.14 4.35 -18.50
CA ALA A 315 -4.80 5.04 -17.25
C ALA A 315 -5.33 6.49 -17.19
N VAL A 316 -5.54 7.16 -18.33
CA VAL A 316 -6.07 8.53 -18.34
C VAL A 316 -7.57 8.56 -18.06
N LYS A 317 -8.31 7.56 -18.55
CA LYS A 317 -9.76 7.48 -18.39
C LYS A 317 -10.22 6.61 -17.23
N GLY A 318 -9.33 5.80 -16.66
CA GLY A 318 -9.68 4.81 -15.64
C GLY A 318 -10.57 3.69 -16.19
N GLU A 319 -10.36 3.28 -17.44
CA GLU A 319 -11.20 2.31 -18.14
C GLU A 319 -10.41 1.02 -18.44
N ILE A 320 -11.04 -0.13 -18.29
CA ILE A 320 -10.47 -1.42 -18.71
C ILE A 320 -10.60 -1.56 -20.23
N LEU A 321 -9.49 -1.88 -20.90
CA LEU A 321 -9.42 -2.08 -22.35
C LEU A 321 -9.62 -3.54 -22.77
N GLY A 322 -9.61 -4.47 -21.81
CA GLY A 322 -9.70 -5.90 -22.04
C GLY A 322 -8.35 -6.58 -22.16
N ASN A 323 -8.39 -7.88 -22.49
CA ASN A 323 -7.21 -8.72 -22.54
C ASN A 323 -6.44 -8.53 -23.85
N VAL A 324 -5.18 -8.10 -23.75
CA VAL A 324 -4.30 -7.85 -24.89
C VAL A 324 -2.89 -8.37 -24.63
N CYS A 325 -2.13 -8.56 -25.71
CA CYS A 325 -0.71 -8.84 -25.62
C CYS A 325 0.07 -7.57 -25.28
N GLY A 326 0.86 -7.62 -24.22
CA GLY A 326 1.68 -6.49 -23.78
C GLY A 326 2.75 -6.89 -22.78
N GLU A 327 3.55 -5.90 -22.39
CA GLU A 327 4.57 -6.05 -21.36
C GLU A 327 3.91 -6.27 -20.00
N ALA A 328 4.35 -7.26 -19.24
CA ALA A 328 3.87 -7.52 -17.89
C ALA A 328 4.32 -6.38 -16.94
N THR A 329 3.37 -5.65 -16.36
CA THR A 329 3.69 -4.49 -15.51
C THR A 329 3.16 -4.59 -14.09
N GLY A 330 2.36 -5.62 -13.78
CA GLY A 330 1.86 -5.85 -12.43
C GLY A 330 0.70 -6.83 -12.38
N TRP A 331 -0.02 -6.84 -11.27
CA TRP A 331 -1.17 -7.69 -11.01
C TRP A 331 -2.31 -6.87 -10.44
N TRP A 332 -3.50 -7.04 -11.02
CA TRP A 332 -4.74 -6.47 -10.54
C TRP A 332 -5.17 -7.13 -9.24
N SER A 333 -5.87 -6.39 -8.38
CA SER A 333 -6.78 -6.99 -7.41
C SER A 333 -8.19 -7.06 -8.02
N ALA A 334 -9.04 -7.97 -7.53
CA ALA A 334 -10.42 -8.01 -7.97
C ALA A 334 -11.21 -6.76 -7.53
N ASP A 335 -10.86 -6.19 -6.38
CA ASP A 335 -11.43 -4.93 -5.89
C ASP A 335 -11.25 -3.80 -6.92
N GLN A 336 -10.03 -3.62 -7.44
CA GLN A 336 -9.78 -2.56 -8.42
C GLN A 336 -10.44 -2.81 -9.78
N ILE A 337 -10.47 -4.06 -10.24
CA ILE A 337 -11.21 -4.40 -11.47
C ILE A 337 -12.69 -4.03 -11.31
N CYS A 338 -13.31 -4.44 -10.20
CA CYS A 338 -14.72 -4.14 -9.92
C CYS A 338 -14.98 -2.66 -9.61
N GLY A 339 -13.99 -1.95 -9.05
CA GLY A 339 -14.06 -0.53 -8.79
C GLY A 339 -14.04 0.30 -10.07
N MET A 340 -13.23 -0.09 -11.07
CA MET A 340 -13.21 0.54 -12.39
C MET A 340 -14.42 0.17 -13.24
N ASP A 341 -14.82 -1.11 -13.22
CA ASP A 341 -15.99 -1.59 -13.94
C ASP A 341 -16.83 -2.52 -13.05
N GLY A 342 -17.84 -1.92 -12.41
CA GLY A 342 -18.80 -2.66 -11.58
C GLY A 342 -19.66 -3.66 -12.35
N SER A 343 -19.62 -3.65 -13.69
CA SER A 343 -20.28 -4.62 -14.56
C SER A 343 -19.34 -5.68 -15.15
N PHE A 344 -18.05 -5.64 -14.78
CA PHE A 344 -17.05 -6.54 -15.33
C PHE A 344 -17.50 -7.99 -15.17
N GLY A 345 -17.53 -8.69 -16.31
CA GLY A 345 -18.13 -10.01 -16.44
C GLY A 345 -17.25 -11.13 -15.87
N ALA A 346 -17.32 -12.29 -16.51
CA ALA A 346 -16.47 -13.41 -16.13
C ALA A 346 -14.98 -13.01 -16.23
N PRO A 347 -14.12 -13.51 -15.31
CA PRO A 347 -14.42 -14.53 -14.30
C PRO A 347 -14.85 -13.98 -12.93
N ILE A 348 -14.74 -12.68 -12.66
CA ILE A 348 -14.98 -12.09 -11.34
C ILE A 348 -16.48 -11.85 -11.10
N HIS A 349 -17.22 -11.45 -12.14
CA HIS A 349 -18.65 -11.13 -12.09
C HIS A 349 -18.97 -9.99 -11.11
N CYS A 350 -18.33 -8.83 -11.27
CA CYS A 350 -18.42 -7.68 -10.34
C CYS A 350 -19.84 -7.18 -10.06
N GLY A 351 -20.74 -7.31 -11.04
CA GLY A 351 -22.15 -6.91 -10.92
C GLY A 351 -23.06 -7.96 -10.28
N LYS A 352 -22.53 -9.12 -9.89
CA LYS A 352 -23.30 -10.19 -9.28
C LYS A 352 -23.63 -9.87 -7.83
N THR A 353 -24.81 -10.29 -7.40
CA THR A 353 -25.25 -10.26 -6.02
C THR A 353 -25.09 -11.64 -5.38
N THR A 354 -24.63 -11.68 -4.14
CA THR A 354 -24.58 -12.89 -3.32
C THR A 354 -25.99 -13.36 -2.94
N LYS A 355 -26.09 -14.53 -2.29
CA LYS A 355 -27.38 -15.04 -1.79
C LYS A 355 -27.99 -14.12 -0.73
N GLY A 356 -27.16 -13.47 0.07
CA GLY A 356 -27.51 -12.51 1.11
C GLY A 356 -27.91 -11.13 0.60
N GLY A 357 -27.80 -10.87 -0.71
CA GLY A 357 -28.26 -9.63 -1.33
C GLY A 357 -27.20 -8.54 -1.48
N GLN A 358 -25.93 -8.78 -1.10
CA GLN A 358 -24.83 -7.83 -1.26
C GLN A 358 -24.17 -7.99 -2.64
N SER A 359 -23.76 -6.90 -3.28
CA SER A 359 -23.00 -7.00 -4.53
C SER A 359 -21.56 -7.44 -4.25
N TYR A 360 -20.91 -8.07 -5.24
CA TYR A 360 -19.50 -8.45 -5.15
C TYR A 360 -18.61 -7.23 -4.94
N THR A 361 -18.87 -6.15 -5.69
CA THR A 361 -18.17 -4.88 -5.53
C THR A 361 -18.28 -4.33 -4.10
N ALA A 362 -19.47 -4.39 -3.49
CA ALA A 362 -19.66 -3.92 -2.11
C ALA A 362 -18.91 -4.77 -1.08
N LEU A 363 -18.79 -6.08 -1.31
CA LEU A 363 -18.08 -6.98 -0.41
C LEU A 363 -16.56 -6.98 -0.60
N LEU A 364 -16.06 -6.75 -1.82
CA LEU A 364 -14.64 -6.57 -2.12
C LEU A 364 -14.11 -5.27 -1.48
N GLY A 365 -14.82 -4.16 -1.71
CA GLY A 365 -14.45 -2.85 -1.18
C GLY A 365 -14.99 -2.55 0.21
N CYS A 366 -15.72 -3.49 0.84
CA CYS A 366 -16.39 -3.28 2.13
C CYS A 366 -17.26 -2.00 2.20
N THR A 367 -17.90 -1.63 1.09
CA THR A 367 -18.67 -0.38 1.00
C THR A 367 -20.14 -0.63 1.33
N GLY A 368 -20.72 0.17 2.24
CA GLY A 368 -22.12 0.03 2.64
C GLY A 368 -22.41 -1.20 3.52
N VAL A 369 -21.36 -1.92 3.95
CA VAL A 369 -21.41 -3.07 4.84
C VAL A 369 -20.37 -2.89 5.96
N ALA A 370 -20.60 -3.48 7.13
CA ALA A 370 -19.64 -3.43 8.23
C ALA A 370 -18.54 -4.51 8.06
N SER A 371 -17.34 -4.26 8.60
CA SER A 371 -16.31 -5.30 8.70
C SER A 371 -16.70 -6.40 9.68
N CYS A 372 -16.42 -7.66 9.35
CA CYS A 372 -16.62 -8.82 10.21
C CYS A 372 -15.71 -8.83 11.46
N TYR A 373 -14.65 -8.01 11.47
CA TYR A 373 -13.81 -7.78 12.65
C TYR A 373 -14.40 -6.77 13.65
N ASN A 374 -15.53 -6.12 13.33
CA ASN A 374 -16.19 -5.18 14.23
C ASN A 374 -17.17 -5.89 15.18
N SER A 375 -17.22 -5.51 16.46
CA SER A 375 -18.15 -6.09 17.44
C SER A 375 -19.64 -5.90 17.12
N ALA A 376 -19.99 -4.92 16.31
CA ALA A 376 -21.35 -4.66 15.84
C ALA A 376 -21.66 -5.34 14.50
N ALA A 377 -20.75 -6.16 13.97
CA ALA A 377 -20.91 -6.83 12.69
C ALA A 377 -22.12 -7.77 12.66
N LYS A 378 -22.82 -7.78 11.53
CA LYS A 378 -23.94 -8.68 11.23
C LYS A 378 -23.49 -9.77 10.25
N ALA A 379 -24.39 -10.70 9.90
CA ALA A 379 -24.08 -11.82 9.03
C ALA A 379 -23.78 -11.44 7.56
N ASP A 380 -24.09 -10.20 7.17
CA ASP A 380 -23.82 -9.60 5.86
C ASP A 380 -22.52 -8.80 5.81
N CYS A 381 -21.69 -8.87 6.86
CA CYS A 381 -20.42 -8.17 6.94
C CYS A 381 -19.45 -8.56 5.81
N CYS A 382 -18.43 -7.74 5.57
CA CYS A 382 -17.33 -8.06 4.68
C CYS A 382 -16.06 -8.45 5.47
N GLY A 383 -15.14 -9.18 4.84
CA GLY A 383 -13.85 -9.49 5.42
C GLY A 383 -13.88 -10.68 6.39
N CYS A 384 -12.92 -10.67 7.32
CA CYS A 384 -12.57 -11.78 8.20
C CYS A 384 -11.92 -12.96 7.45
N GLY A 385 -10.75 -12.71 6.86
CA GLY A 385 -9.93 -13.77 6.27
C GLY A 385 -9.44 -14.83 7.28
N THR A 386 -9.48 -14.52 8.58
CA THR A 386 -8.96 -15.37 9.66
C THR A 386 -9.96 -16.36 10.24
N SER A 387 -11.24 -16.29 9.83
CA SER A 387 -12.32 -17.18 10.29
C SER A 387 -11.89 -18.66 10.27
N LYS A 388 -12.43 -19.48 11.18
CA LYS A 388 -12.28 -20.94 11.08
C LYS A 388 -12.92 -21.53 9.82
N LYS A 389 -13.81 -20.78 9.15
CA LYS A 389 -14.48 -21.17 7.91
C LYS A 389 -13.76 -20.68 6.65
N ALA A 390 -12.79 -19.78 6.80
CA ALA A 390 -11.98 -19.27 5.71
C ALA A 390 -11.04 -20.35 5.14
N ASP A 391 -10.45 -20.06 3.98
CA ASP A 391 -9.50 -20.93 3.27
C ASP A 391 -8.17 -21.19 4.01
N GLY A 392 -7.90 -20.48 5.11
CA GLY A 392 -6.71 -20.65 5.93
C GLY A 392 -5.45 -19.94 5.40
N ASN A 393 -5.56 -19.10 4.37
CA ASN A 393 -4.42 -18.37 3.80
C ASN A 393 -4.01 -17.13 4.61
N TRP A 394 -4.83 -16.69 5.56
CA TRP A 394 -4.52 -15.56 6.43
C TRP A 394 -3.70 -15.99 7.66
N PRO A 395 -2.81 -15.12 8.16
CA PRO A 395 -2.14 -15.33 9.44
C PRO A 395 -3.14 -15.53 10.59
N LYS A 396 -2.87 -16.51 11.44
CA LYS A 396 -3.68 -16.74 12.66
C LYS A 396 -3.26 -15.87 13.84
N VAL A 397 -2.05 -15.30 13.77
CA VAL A 397 -1.57 -14.36 14.78
C VAL A 397 -2.07 -12.97 14.39
N LEU A 398 -2.87 -12.37 15.26
CA LEU A 398 -3.53 -11.09 14.99
C LEU A 398 -2.84 -9.95 15.70
N GLY A 399 -3.04 -8.74 15.19
CA GLY A 399 -2.69 -7.51 15.89
C GLY A 399 -3.43 -7.38 17.23
N PRO A 400 -3.01 -6.45 18.09
CA PRO A 400 -3.72 -6.15 19.32
C PRO A 400 -5.13 -5.58 19.04
N GLY A 401 -6.08 -5.83 19.94
CA GLY A 401 -7.43 -5.24 19.88
C GLY A 401 -8.51 -6.11 19.20
N TYR A 402 -8.15 -7.27 18.64
CA TYR A 402 -9.12 -8.21 18.05
C TYR A 402 -9.51 -9.30 19.04
N GLY A 403 -10.81 -9.36 19.38
CA GLY A 403 -11.33 -10.22 20.45
C GLY A 403 -12.49 -11.15 20.05
N GLY A 404 -12.84 -11.22 18.77
CA GLY A 404 -13.91 -12.09 18.29
C GLY A 404 -13.62 -13.58 18.52
N SER A 405 -14.68 -14.36 18.79
CA SER A 405 -14.59 -15.78 19.17
C SER A 405 -14.20 -16.71 18.00
N ASP A 406 -14.27 -16.21 16.78
CA ASP A 406 -13.85 -16.91 15.57
C ASP A 406 -12.53 -16.35 15.03
N ASN A 407 -11.43 -16.62 15.74
CA ASN A 407 -10.09 -16.14 15.38
C ASN A 407 -10.07 -14.63 15.13
N GLY A 408 -10.57 -13.86 16.11
CA GLY A 408 -10.62 -12.40 16.05
C GLY A 408 -11.90 -11.83 15.43
N CYS A 409 -12.70 -12.64 14.74
CA CYS A 409 -13.91 -12.17 14.08
C CYS A 409 -15.14 -12.25 14.97
N TYR A 410 -15.93 -11.20 14.94
CA TYR A 410 -17.17 -11.08 15.74
C TYR A 410 -18.38 -11.60 14.98
N SER A 411 -18.34 -11.56 13.64
CA SER A 411 -19.31 -12.17 12.75
C SER A 411 -18.58 -12.83 11.58
N ASN A 412 -19.32 -13.62 10.79
CA ASN A 412 -18.82 -14.22 9.57
C ASN A 412 -19.90 -14.19 8.50
N ASN A 413 -19.52 -13.81 7.29
CA ASN A 413 -20.40 -13.85 6.14
C ASN A 413 -20.04 -15.05 5.25
N PRO A 414 -20.91 -16.09 5.16
CA PRO A 414 -20.63 -17.27 4.35
C PRO A 414 -20.56 -16.96 2.85
N ASP A 415 -21.26 -15.91 2.39
CA ASP A 415 -21.17 -15.48 1.00
C ASP A 415 -19.83 -14.81 0.72
N TRP A 416 -19.33 -13.98 1.65
CA TRP A 416 -17.98 -13.41 1.51
C TRP A 416 -16.92 -14.50 1.42
N VAL A 417 -16.97 -15.51 2.31
CA VAL A 417 -16.03 -16.63 2.31
C VAL A 417 -16.08 -17.43 1.01
N SER A 418 -17.27 -17.67 0.45
CA SER A 418 -17.42 -18.54 -0.73
C SER A 418 -17.20 -17.80 -2.06
N ASP A 419 -17.66 -16.56 -2.15
CA ASP A 419 -17.71 -15.81 -3.41
C ASP A 419 -16.60 -14.76 -3.55
N ILE A 420 -16.08 -14.23 -2.44
CA ILE A 420 -15.20 -13.04 -2.44
C ILE A 420 -13.78 -13.37 -1.99
N GLN A 421 -13.63 -14.06 -0.85
CA GLN A 421 -12.33 -14.45 -0.31
C GLN A 421 -11.38 -15.05 -1.37
N PRO A 422 -11.81 -15.99 -2.24
CA PRO A 422 -10.90 -16.62 -3.18
C PRO A 422 -10.21 -15.62 -4.15
N TRP A 423 -10.84 -14.47 -4.40
CA TRP A 423 -10.29 -13.39 -5.24
C TRP A 423 -9.28 -12.48 -4.53
N LEU A 424 -9.06 -12.70 -3.23
CA LEU A 424 -8.11 -11.97 -2.39
C LEU A 424 -6.94 -12.86 -1.95
N SER A 425 -7.20 -14.17 -1.84
CA SER A 425 -6.27 -15.15 -1.25
C SER A 425 -4.91 -15.21 -1.92
N TYR A 426 -4.85 -15.13 -3.25
CA TYR A 426 -3.57 -15.25 -3.94
C TYR A 426 -2.61 -14.08 -3.66
N LEU A 427 -3.15 -12.86 -3.46
CA LEU A 427 -2.36 -11.71 -3.01
C LEU A 427 -1.89 -11.93 -1.57
N LYS A 428 -2.77 -12.43 -0.69
CA LYS A 428 -2.41 -12.71 0.70
C LYS A 428 -1.35 -13.80 0.83
N THR A 429 -1.44 -14.85 0.02
CA THR A 429 -0.43 -15.92 -0.03
C THR A 429 0.93 -15.39 -0.51
N ALA A 430 0.95 -14.43 -1.44
CA ALA A 430 2.19 -13.81 -1.88
C ALA A 430 2.82 -12.92 -0.80
N CYS A 431 1.99 -12.20 -0.03
CA CYS A 431 2.46 -11.40 1.08
C CYS A 431 1.49 -11.43 2.28
N PRO A 432 1.74 -12.31 3.27
CA PRO A 432 0.85 -12.47 4.43
C PRO A 432 0.75 -11.25 5.34
N THR A 433 1.73 -10.35 5.28
CA THR A 433 1.77 -9.11 6.07
C THR A 433 1.20 -7.89 5.32
N ALA A 434 0.71 -8.07 4.09
CA ALA A 434 0.14 -6.99 3.30
C ALA A 434 -1.38 -6.94 3.42
N TYR A 435 -1.91 -5.73 3.36
CA TYR A 435 -3.32 -5.41 3.30
C TYR A 435 -3.87 -5.76 1.91
N VAL A 436 -4.89 -6.62 1.82
CA VAL A 436 -5.43 -7.06 0.50
C VAL A 436 -6.90 -6.70 0.27
N TYR A 437 -7.61 -6.25 1.30
CA TYR A 437 -8.97 -5.69 1.22
C TYR A 437 -9.20 -4.74 2.40
N PRO A 438 -10.14 -3.78 2.35
CA PRO A 438 -10.40 -2.86 3.47
C PRO A 438 -10.74 -3.58 4.78
N TYR A 439 -10.19 -3.13 5.91
CA TYR A 439 -10.31 -3.78 7.22
C TYR A 439 -9.52 -5.10 7.42
N ASP A 440 -8.48 -5.34 6.64
CA ASP A 440 -7.48 -6.41 6.88
C ASP A 440 -6.43 -6.02 7.94
N ASP A 441 -6.68 -4.97 8.73
CA ASP A 441 -5.77 -4.43 9.75
C ASP A 441 -5.29 -5.50 10.73
N ALA A 442 -6.18 -6.43 11.06
CA ALA A 442 -5.94 -7.51 12.02
C ALA A 442 -4.73 -8.38 11.65
N THR A 443 -4.35 -8.43 10.37
CA THR A 443 -3.23 -9.24 9.90
C THR A 443 -2.15 -8.47 9.13
N SER A 444 -2.28 -7.14 9.04
CA SER A 444 -1.50 -6.35 8.10
C SER A 444 -1.04 -4.99 8.65
N THR A 445 -1.63 -4.50 9.75
CA THR A 445 -1.23 -3.22 10.34
C THR A 445 -0.19 -3.40 11.41
N PHE A 446 0.93 -2.71 11.26
CA PHE A 446 2.02 -2.68 12.22
C PHE A 446 1.96 -1.40 13.03
N THR A 447 2.47 -1.48 14.27
CA THR A 447 2.60 -0.31 15.13
C THR A 447 4.03 -0.16 15.60
N CYS A 448 4.51 1.07 15.70
CA CYS A 448 5.76 1.33 16.38
C CYS A 448 5.67 2.58 17.24
N ALA A 449 5.93 2.41 18.53
CA ALA A 449 6.13 3.53 19.43
C ALA A 449 7.64 3.78 19.54
N GLY A 450 8.06 5.00 19.21
CA GLY A 450 9.38 5.48 19.60
C GLY A 450 9.49 5.37 21.11
N SER A 451 10.36 4.49 21.59
CA SER A 451 10.66 4.46 23.01
C SER A 451 11.63 5.62 23.26
N ARG A 452 11.30 6.52 24.20
CA ARG A 452 12.30 7.37 24.84
C ARG A 452 13.22 6.47 25.68
N ILE A 453 13.94 5.55 25.04
CA ILE A 453 15.04 4.87 25.70
C ILE A 453 16.09 5.95 25.84
N ASN A 454 16.35 6.34 27.08
CA ASN A 454 17.56 7.05 27.40
C ASN A 454 18.70 6.20 26.83
N ASP A 455 19.40 6.72 25.81
CA ASP A 455 20.78 6.32 25.54
C ASP A 455 21.48 6.19 26.92
N PRO A 456 22.37 5.21 27.16
CA PRO A 456 23.25 5.22 28.32
C PRO A 456 23.96 6.58 28.58
N LYS A 457 23.96 7.52 27.60
CA LYS A 457 24.41 8.92 27.70
C LYS A 457 23.31 9.98 27.88
N GLY A 458 22.04 9.62 28.07
CA GLY A 458 20.95 10.54 28.39
C GLY A 458 20.42 11.42 27.24
N LYS A 459 20.71 11.09 25.97
CA LYS A 459 20.11 11.79 24.82
C LYS A 459 18.68 11.29 24.58
N LYS A 460 17.73 12.22 24.46
CA LYS A 460 16.36 11.96 23.97
C LYS A 460 16.48 11.53 22.50
N VAL A 461 16.15 10.28 22.20
CA VAL A 461 16.01 9.81 20.81
C VAL A 461 14.67 10.30 20.26
N GLY A 462 14.66 10.83 19.04
CA GLY A 462 13.46 11.34 18.35
C GLY A 462 12.46 10.22 17.95
N PRO A 463 11.35 10.56 17.26
CA PRO A 463 10.44 9.56 16.70
C PRO A 463 11.19 8.60 15.73
N PRO A 464 10.72 7.34 15.52
CA PRO A 464 11.46 6.37 14.72
C PRO A 464 11.54 6.80 13.26
N ASP A 465 12.71 6.71 12.66
CA ASP A 465 12.83 6.85 11.20
C ASP A 465 12.36 5.57 10.50
N TYR A 466 12.10 5.64 9.20
CA TYR A 466 11.61 4.48 8.42
C TYR A 466 12.43 4.23 7.16
N ASN A 467 12.51 2.95 6.80
CA ASN A 467 13.06 2.49 5.53
C ASN A 467 11.95 1.85 4.70
N VAL A 468 11.90 2.21 3.41
CA VAL A 468 11.04 1.61 2.39
C VAL A 468 11.94 1.09 1.28
N ILE A 469 11.69 -0.12 0.80
CA ILE A 469 12.44 -0.70 -0.31
C ILE A 469 11.45 -1.23 -1.33
N PHE A 470 11.55 -0.74 -2.58
CA PHE A 470 10.87 -1.31 -3.74
C PHE A 470 11.80 -2.29 -4.46
N SER A 471 11.26 -3.42 -4.94
CA SER A 471 12.00 -4.42 -5.71
C SER A 471 11.13 -5.06 -6.79
N ASP A 472 11.74 -5.76 -7.74
CA ASP A 472 10.99 -6.56 -8.71
C ASP A 472 10.16 -7.65 -7.99
N LEU A 473 9.06 -8.08 -8.62
CA LEU A 473 8.31 -9.27 -8.20
C LEU A 473 9.06 -10.56 -8.56
N ASN A 474 8.80 -11.64 -7.81
CA ASN A 474 9.52 -12.92 -7.94
C ASN A 474 8.91 -13.89 -8.95
#